data_AF-A0AAV0GKY1-F1
#
_entry.id   AF-A0AAV0GKY1-F1
#
_cell.length_a   1.000
_cell.length_b   1.000
_cell.length_c   1.000
_cell.angle_alpha   90.00
_cell.angle_beta   90.00
_cell.angle_gamma   90.00
#
_symmetry.space_group_name_H-M   'P 1'
#
loop_
_entity.id
_entity.type
_entity.pdbx_description
1 polymer ?
#
loop_
_entity_poly.entity_id
_entity_poly.type
_entity_poly.pdbx_seq_one_letter_code
_entity_poly.pdbx_strand_id
1 'polypeptide(L)'
;MEIYLRQMKQFLIMKGYKKRLLENGLVEHQVKGDGNCQFRALSDEIYGTPEWHNCVREHVVNQLKSHPEMYKGHVPMVYDDYLKKMSKSGAWGDHVTLQAAADLYGVKVLVITSFKDTGFLEILPNVKKSEKVINLSFWAEVHYNSVHPKGIVLYHYQ
;
A
#
# COMPACT_ATOMS: atom_id res chain seq x y z
N MET A 1 9.80 -31.72 8.70
CA MET A 1 8.86 -31.15 9.70
C MET A 1 8.80 -29.62 9.64
N GLU A 2 9.93 -28.90 9.60
CA GLU A 2 9.95 -27.43 9.55
C GLU A 2 9.27 -26.81 8.31
N ILE A 3 9.45 -27.39 7.12
CA ILE A 3 8.80 -26.91 5.88
C ILE A 3 7.28 -26.94 6.00
N TYR A 4 6.74 -28.04 6.55
CA TYR A 4 5.30 -28.20 6.75
C TYR A 4 4.76 -27.22 7.80
N LEU A 5 5.49 -26.99 8.89
CA LEU A 5 5.14 -26.01 9.91
C LEU A 5 5.14 -24.57 9.35
N ARG A 6 6.08 -24.23 8.46
CA ARG A 6 6.09 -22.94 7.74
C ARG A 6 4.88 -22.81 6.81
N GLN A 7 4.59 -23.83 6.01
CA GLN A 7 3.42 -23.86 5.11
C GLN A 7 2.10 -23.75 5.89
N MET A 8 1.94 -24.48 7.00
CA MET A 8 0.76 -24.39 7.85
C MET A 8 0.61 -23.01 8.51
N LYS A 9 1.70 -22.41 9.00
CA LYS A 9 1.66 -21.04 9.54
C LYS A 9 1.19 -20.05 8.47
N GLN A 10 1.71 -20.15 7.25
CA GLN A 10 1.32 -19.30 6.13
C GLN A 10 -0.14 -19.51 5.72
N PHE A 11 -0.61 -20.77 5.69
CA PHE A 11 -2.02 -21.09 5.44
C PHE A 11 -2.97 -20.48 6.49
N LEU A 12 -2.63 -20.58 7.77
CA LEU A 12 -3.43 -20.01 8.86
C LEU A 12 -3.43 -18.47 8.83
N ILE A 13 -2.30 -17.86 8.49
CA ILE A 13 -2.17 -16.42 8.23
C ILE A 13 -3.13 -16.00 7.11
N MET A 14 -3.12 -16.72 5.98
CA MET A 14 -4.01 -16.44 4.85
C MET A 14 -5.49 -16.64 5.18
N LYS A 15 -5.82 -17.63 6.02
CA LYS A 15 -7.20 -17.87 6.45
C LYS A 15 -7.72 -16.73 7.36
N GLY A 16 -6.91 -16.29 8.32
CA GLY A 16 -7.25 -15.15 9.19
C GLY A 16 -7.39 -13.85 8.41
N TYR A 17 -6.49 -13.65 7.45
CA TYR A 17 -6.51 -12.53 6.52
C TYR A 17 -7.79 -12.44 5.68
N LYS A 18 -8.18 -13.52 4.98
CA LYS A 18 -9.41 -13.55 4.18
C LYS A 18 -10.66 -13.34 5.03
N LYS A 19 -10.68 -13.91 6.24
CA LYS A 19 -11.76 -13.72 7.20
C LYS A 19 -11.88 -12.23 7.58
N ARG A 20 -10.76 -11.56 7.87
CA ARG A 20 -10.73 -10.14 8.21
C ARG A 20 -11.30 -9.25 7.10
N LEU A 21 -10.94 -9.49 5.84
CA LEU A 21 -11.54 -8.78 4.71
C LEU A 21 -13.06 -8.96 4.67
N LEU A 22 -13.52 -10.21 4.78
CA LEU A 22 -14.95 -10.53 4.71
C LEU A 22 -15.76 -9.89 5.84
N GLU A 23 -15.26 -9.94 7.08
CA GLU A 23 -15.92 -9.36 8.26
C GLU A 23 -16.02 -7.84 8.19
N ASN A 24 -15.11 -7.18 7.46
CA ASN A 24 -15.13 -5.74 7.25
C ASN A 24 -15.86 -5.35 5.95
N GLY A 25 -16.48 -6.32 5.25
CA GLY A 25 -17.17 -6.06 4.00
C GLY A 25 -16.24 -5.57 2.89
N LEU A 26 -15.02 -6.09 2.83
CA LEU A 26 -13.98 -5.68 1.89
C LEU A 26 -13.65 -6.80 0.88
N VAL A 27 -13.25 -6.41 -0.33
CA VAL A 27 -12.82 -7.30 -1.41
C VAL A 27 -11.49 -6.81 -1.98
N GLU A 28 -10.53 -7.72 -2.12
CA GLU A 28 -9.27 -7.40 -2.81
C GLU A 28 -9.45 -7.30 -4.31
N HIS A 29 -8.84 -6.29 -4.90
CA HIS A 29 -8.58 -6.22 -6.32
C HIS A 29 -7.10 -6.50 -6.57
N GLN A 30 -6.81 -7.63 -7.23
CA GLN A 30 -5.44 -8.08 -7.42
C GLN A 30 -4.73 -7.21 -8.45
N VAL A 31 -3.56 -6.69 -8.09
CA VAL A 31 -2.66 -6.01 -9.01
C VAL A 31 -1.52 -6.92 -9.42
N LYS A 32 -0.76 -6.53 -10.45
CA LYS A 32 0.40 -7.31 -10.89
C LYS A 32 1.44 -7.44 -9.78
N GLY A 33 1.87 -8.68 -9.50
CA GLY A 33 2.92 -9.06 -8.56
C GLY A 33 4.34 -8.68 -9.00
N ASP A 34 4.57 -7.40 -9.31
CA ASP A 34 5.89 -6.84 -9.62
C ASP A 34 6.33 -5.83 -8.54
N GLY A 35 7.54 -5.30 -8.67
CA GLY A 35 8.05 -4.29 -7.74
C GLY A 35 7.33 -2.93 -7.80
N ASN A 36 6.26 -2.79 -8.59
CA ASN A 36 5.39 -1.62 -8.61
C ASN A 36 4.08 -1.84 -7.85
N CYS A 37 3.85 -3.02 -7.26
CA CYS A 37 2.57 -3.39 -6.65
C CYS A 37 1.99 -2.33 -5.69
N GLN A 38 2.80 -1.74 -4.79
CA GLN A 38 2.33 -0.69 -3.89
C GLN A 38 1.79 0.53 -4.67
N PHE A 39 2.49 0.98 -5.70
CA PHE A 39 2.07 2.12 -6.53
C PHE A 39 0.89 1.78 -7.44
N ARG A 40 0.76 0.52 -7.89
CA ARG A 40 -0.41 0.03 -8.63
C ARG A 40 -1.65 0.03 -7.74
N ALA A 41 -1.54 -0.47 -6.52
CA ALA A 41 -2.63 -0.48 -5.55
C ALA A 41 -3.04 0.95 -5.17
N LEU A 42 -2.08 1.86 -4.94
CA LEU A 42 -2.37 3.28 -4.75
C LEU A 42 -3.09 3.89 -5.97
N SER A 43 -2.60 3.61 -7.18
CA SER A 43 -3.23 4.09 -8.43
C SER A 43 -4.67 3.61 -8.56
N ASP A 44 -4.93 2.35 -8.24
CA ASP A 44 -6.27 1.78 -8.28
C ASP A 44 -7.22 2.45 -7.28
N GLU A 45 -6.76 2.67 -6.04
CA GLU A 45 -7.55 3.37 -5.01
C GLU A 45 -7.79 4.85 -5.34
N ILE A 46 -6.85 5.52 -6.00
CA ILE A 46 -6.91 6.96 -6.30
C ILE A 46 -7.70 7.22 -7.59
N TYR A 47 -7.36 6.50 -8.66
CA TYR A 47 -7.83 6.74 -10.03
C TYR A 47 -8.78 5.66 -10.56
N GLY A 48 -9.05 4.59 -9.80
CA GLY A 48 -9.88 3.47 -10.25
C GLY A 48 -9.19 2.55 -11.26
N THR A 49 -7.87 2.66 -11.42
CA THR A 49 -7.09 1.78 -12.31
C THR A 49 -5.62 1.69 -11.88
N PRO A 50 -4.95 0.52 -11.98
CA PRO A 50 -3.54 0.36 -11.65
C PRO A 50 -2.57 0.94 -12.71
N GLU A 51 -3.07 1.39 -13.87
CA GLU A 51 -2.24 1.78 -15.02
C GLU A 51 -1.45 3.08 -14.82
N TRP A 52 -1.92 3.98 -13.93
CA TRP A 52 -1.25 5.24 -13.61
C TRP A 52 -0.16 5.12 -12.54
N HIS A 53 0.28 3.91 -12.20
CA HIS A 53 1.26 3.67 -11.13
C HIS A 53 2.58 4.41 -11.30
N ASN A 54 3.03 4.68 -12.53
CA ASN A 54 4.26 5.44 -12.78
C ASN A 54 4.10 6.91 -12.36
N CYS A 55 2.96 7.53 -12.68
CA CYS A 55 2.64 8.89 -12.27
C CYS A 55 2.47 8.98 -10.74
N VAL A 56 1.80 7.99 -10.13
CA VAL A 56 1.69 7.93 -8.66
C VAL A 56 3.08 7.84 -8.01
N ARG A 57 3.98 6.99 -8.52
CA ARG A 57 5.36 6.89 -8.03
C ARG A 57 6.06 8.24 -8.14
N GLU A 58 5.97 8.89 -9.29
CA GLU A 58 6.61 10.19 -9.51
C GLU A 58 6.11 11.24 -8.52
N HIS A 59 4.79 11.36 -8.32
CA HIS A 59 4.24 12.31 -7.37
C HIS A 59 4.67 12.01 -5.92
N VAL A 60 4.65 10.74 -5.50
CA VAL A 60 5.11 10.33 -4.17
C VAL A 60 6.60 10.65 -3.98
N VAL A 61 7.44 10.37 -4.98
CA VAL A 61 8.87 10.70 -4.94
C VAL A 61 9.10 12.21 -4.90
N ASN A 62 8.28 13.00 -5.60
CA ASN A 62 8.37 14.45 -5.56
C ASN A 62 7.95 15.00 -4.19
N GLN A 63 6.90 14.43 -3.56
CA GLN A 63 6.55 14.74 -2.18
C GLN A 63 7.72 14.51 -1.21
N LEU A 64 8.39 13.36 -1.34
CA LEU A 64 9.58 13.01 -0.56
C LEU A 64 10.72 14.02 -0.77
N LYS A 65 11.00 14.39 -2.03
CA LYS A 65 12.03 15.37 -2.40
C LYS A 65 11.75 16.77 -1.86
N SER A 66 10.49 17.20 -1.86
CA SER A 66 10.10 18.55 -1.47
C SER A 66 10.12 18.77 0.04
N HIS A 67 10.06 17.70 0.84
CA HIS A 67 9.97 17.79 2.30
C HIS A 67 10.88 16.77 3.02
N PRO A 68 12.19 16.78 2.74
CA PRO A 68 13.12 15.77 3.25
C PRO A 68 13.15 15.69 4.78
N GLU A 69 12.93 16.80 5.48
CA GLU A 69 12.90 16.91 6.94
C GLU A 69 11.83 16.03 7.58
N MET A 70 10.72 15.75 6.88
CA MET A 70 9.64 14.91 7.39
C MET A 70 9.97 13.42 7.33
N TYR A 71 10.85 13.00 6.41
CA TYR A 71 11.01 11.58 6.06
C TYR A 71 12.41 11.03 6.32
N LYS A 72 13.45 11.87 6.25
CA LYS A 72 14.85 11.44 6.26
C LYS A 72 15.22 10.63 7.52
N GLY A 73 14.64 10.95 8.67
CA GLY A 73 14.89 10.24 9.93
C GLY A 73 14.35 8.80 9.97
N HIS A 74 13.45 8.43 9.05
CA HIS A 74 12.83 7.11 8.98
C HIS A 74 13.49 6.18 7.95
N VAL A 75 14.53 6.67 7.26
CA VAL A 75 15.21 5.94 6.20
C VAL A 75 16.58 5.48 6.70
N PRO A 76 16.89 4.17 6.73
CA PRO A 76 18.14 3.64 7.27
C PRO A 76 19.35 3.78 6.32
N MET A 77 19.33 4.74 5.40
CA MET A 77 20.38 4.98 4.41
C MET A 77 20.47 6.45 4.03
N VAL A 78 21.48 6.81 3.22
CA VAL A 78 21.62 8.16 2.67
C VAL A 78 20.37 8.51 1.86
N TYR A 79 19.73 9.62 2.23
CA TYR A 79 18.41 9.98 1.71
C TYR A 79 18.38 10.17 0.19
N ASP A 80 19.43 10.77 -0.39
CA ASP A 80 19.51 10.95 -1.84
C ASP A 80 19.58 9.60 -2.58
N ASP A 81 20.23 8.60 -2.00
CA ASP A 81 20.29 7.26 -2.58
C ASP A 81 18.96 6.52 -2.42
N TYR A 82 18.24 6.76 -1.32
CA TYR A 82 16.86 6.32 -1.16
C TYR A 82 15.94 6.94 -2.23
N LEU A 83 16.02 8.25 -2.47
CA LEU A 83 15.24 8.93 -3.51
C LEU A 83 15.57 8.39 -4.91
N LYS A 84 16.85 8.19 -5.23
CA LYS A 84 17.28 7.55 -6.49
C LYS A 84 16.73 6.13 -6.61
N LYS A 85 16.74 5.34 -5.53
CA LYS A 85 16.15 4.00 -5.51
C LYS A 85 14.64 4.05 -5.75
N MET A 86 13.90 4.88 -5.01
CA MET A 86 12.44 5.00 -5.12
C MET A 86 11.97 5.55 -6.46
N SER A 87 12.80 6.35 -7.13
CA SER A 87 12.53 6.85 -8.49
C SER A 87 12.55 5.75 -9.56
N LYS A 88 13.19 4.60 -9.31
CA LYS A 88 13.29 3.51 -10.29
C LYS A 88 11.99 2.71 -10.36
N SER A 89 11.48 2.52 -11.58
CA SER A 89 10.38 1.57 -11.81
C SER A 89 10.79 0.17 -11.36
N GLY A 90 9.86 -0.55 -10.72
CA GLY A 90 10.11 -1.85 -10.12
C GLY A 90 10.82 -1.81 -8.76
N ALA A 91 11.23 -0.64 -8.25
CA ALA A 91 11.69 -0.54 -6.86
C ALA A 91 10.48 -0.64 -5.91
N TRP A 92 10.56 -1.58 -4.97
CA TRP A 92 9.51 -1.81 -3.99
C TRP A 92 9.34 -0.57 -3.10
N GLY A 93 8.10 -0.13 -2.92
CA GLY A 93 7.76 0.88 -1.92
C GLY A 93 7.76 0.29 -0.51
N ASP A 94 7.77 1.16 0.48
CA ASP A 94 7.83 0.82 1.90
C ASP A 94 6.81 1.66 2.71
N HIS A 95 6.98 1.73 4.02
CA HIS A 95 6.11 2.52 4.89
C HIS A 95 6.31 4.03 4.71
N VAL A 96 7.50 4.49 4.31
CA VAL A 96 7.81 5.91 4.09
C VAL A 96 7.13 6.41 2.82
N THR A 97 7.11 5.60 1.76
CA THR A 97 6.33 5.93 0.55
C THR A 97 4.82 5.95 0.80
N LEU A 98 4.30 5.11 1.70
CA LEU A 98 2.88 5.18 2.11
C LEU A 98 2.57 6.44 2.91
N GLN A 99 3.43 6.84 3.84
CA GLN A 99 3.28 8.09 4.57
C GLN A 99 3.31 9.30 3.61
N ALA A 100 4.27 9.34 2.68
CA ALA A 100 4.33 10.39 1.68
C ALA A 100 3.09 10.40 0.75
N ALA A 101 2.54 9.24 0.39
CA ALA A 101 1.28 9.18 -0.34
C ALA A 101 0.12 9.76 0.48
N ALA A 102 0.00 9.40 1.76
CA ALA A 102 -1.02 9.95 2.65
C ALA A 102 -0.94 11.48 2.71
N ASP A 103 0.26 12.03 2.94
CA ASP A 103 0.50 13.47 3.03
C ASP A 103 0.20 14.21 1.72
N LEU A 104 0.66 13.66 0.59
CA LEU A 104 0.45 14.23 -0.74
C LEU A 104 -1.05 14.39 -1.05
N TYR A 105 -1.78 13.29 -0.96
CA TYR A 105 -3.21 13.24 -1.28
C TYR A 105 -4.11 13.78 -0.15
N GLY A 106 -3.55 13.97 1.05
CA GLY A 106 -4.26 14.45 2.23
C GLY A 106 -5.37 13.49 2.66
N VAL A 107 -5.14 12.19 2.54
CA VAL A 107 -6.10 11.13 2.84
C VAL A 107 -5.49 10.13 3.82
N LYS A 108 -6.35 9.47 4.57
CA LYS A 108 -5.95 8.33 5.39
C LYS A 108 -5.62 7.13 4.50
N VAL A 109 -4.55 6.41 4.83
CA VAL A 109 -4.26 5.09 4.27
C VAL A 109 -4.47 4.03 5.35
N LEU A 110 -5.31 3.04 5.07
CA LEU A 110 -5.55 1.89 5.93
C LEU A 110 -4.95 0.65 5.25
N VAL A 111 -4.01 -0.01 5.92
CA VAL A 111 -3.39 -1.25 5.43
C VAL A 111 -3.90 -2.44 6.23
N ILE A 112 -4.64 -3.34 5.58
CA ILE A 112 -5.05 -4.62 6.17
C ILE A 112 -3.91 -5.61 5.98
N THR A 113 -3.32 -6.06 7.09
CA THR A 113 -2.16 -6.95 7.01
C THR A 113 -2.55 -8.40 7.29
N SER A 114 -1.72 -9.31 6.80
CA SER A 114 -1.79 -10.72 7.15
C SER A 114 -1.15 -11.05 8.52
N PHE A 115 -0.56 -10.08 9.22
CA PHE A 115 -0.01 -10.32 10.56
C PHE A 115 -1.15 -10.58 11.57
N LYS A 116 -0.93 -11.55 12.46
CA LYS A 116 -1.93 -11.95 13.47
C LYS A 116 -2.18 -10.84 14.48
N ASP A 117 -1.12 -10.22 14.98
CA ASP A 117 -1.18 -9.29 16.11
C ASP A 117 -1.44 -7.83 15.70
N THR A 118 -1.19 -7.48 14.43
CA THR A 118 -1.35 -6.12 13.90
C THR A 118 -2.21 -6.16 12.66
N GLY A 119 -3.52 -6.30 12.86
CA GLY A 119 -4.41 -6.61 11.76
C GLY A 119 -4.69 -5.48 10.78
N PHE A 120 -4.52 -4.26 11.27
CA PHE A 120 -4.68 -3.03 10.54
C PHE A 120 -3.54 -2.10 10.93
N LEU A 121 -3.01 -1.38 9.94
CA LEU A 121 -2.10 -0.27 10.14
C LEU A 121 -2.77 0.98 9.58
N GLU A 122 -2.91 1.99 10.42
CA GLU A 122 -3.49 3.28 10.06
C GLU A 122 -2.37 4.30 9.88
N ILE A 123 -2.36 4.96 8.72
CA ILE A 123 -1.42 6.00 8.36
C ILE A 123 -2.23 7.28 8.13
N LEU A 124 -2.03 8.26 8.99
CA LEU A 124 -2.72 9.54 8.93
C LEU A 124 -1.86 10.56 8.16
N PRO A 125 -2.49 11.43 7.34
CA PRO A 125 -1.78 12.50 6.68
C PRO A 125 -1.43 13.60 7.69
N ASN A 126 -0.32 14.30 7.48
CA ASN A 126 0.03 15.49 8.25
C ASN A 126 -1.03 16.59 8.14
N VAL A 127 -1.63 16.75 6.96
CA VAL A 127 -2.77 17.65 6.73
C VAL A 127 -3.87 16.89 6.00
N LYS A 128 -5.00 16.67 6.67
CA LYS A 128 -6.16 16.01 6.09
C LYS A 128 -6.89 16.96 5.13
N LYS A 129 -7.02 16.55 3.87
CA LYS A 129 -7.74 17.27 2.79
C LYS A 129 -9.07 16.61 2.43
N SER A 130 -9.25 15.34 2.74
CA SER A 130 -10.46 14.58 2.40
C SER A 130 -10.76 13.49 3.44
N GLU A 131 -12.04 13.12 3.54
CA GLU A 131 -12.53 11.98 4.31
C GLU A 131 -12.36 10.64 3.60
N LYS A 132 -11.95 10.65 2.31
CA LYS A 132 -11.65 9.43 1.56
C LYS A 132 -10.56 8.63 2.28
N VAL A 133 -10.70 7.31 2.29
CA VAL A 133 -9.71 6.37 2.81
C VAL A 133 -9.20 5.52 1.66
N ILE A 134 -7.88 5.44 1.51
CA ILE A 134 -7.21 4.48 0.63
C ILE A 134 -7.09 3.19 1.43
N ASN A 135 -7.68 2.10 0.93
CA ASN A 135 -7.59 0.80 1.58
C ASN A 135 -6.65 -0.10 0.79
N LEU A 136 -5.58 -0.55 1.43
CA LEU A 136 -4.62 -1.46 0.86
C LEU A 136 -4.64 -2.76 1.64
N SER A 137 -4.30 -3.86 0.98
CA SER A 137 -3.89 -5.05 1.68
C SER A 137 -2.38 -5.26 1.57
N PHE A 138 -1.79 -5.83 2.61
CA PHE A 138 -0.40 -6.23 2.61
C PHE A 138 -0.29 -7.71 2.97
N TRP A 139 0.13 -8.49 1.98
CA TRP A 139 0.51 -9.88 2.14
C TRP A 139 1.94 -9.87 2.64
N ALA A 140 2.11 -10.17 3.93
CA ALA A 140 3.38 -9.99 4.65
C ALA A 140 4.58 -10.47 3.81
N GLU A 141 5.50 -9.54 3.56
CA GLU A 141 6.78 -9.72 2.87
C GLU A 141 6.70 -10.02 1.36
N VAL A 142 5.52 -9.96 0.74
CA VAL A 142 5.36 -10.38 -0.66
C VAL A 142 4.69 -9.33 -1.53
N HIS A 143 3.58 -8.71 -1.11
CA HIS A 143 2.73 -8.01 -2.08
C HIS A 143 1.72 -7.03 -1.47
N TYR A 144 1.36 -6.00 -2.24
CA TYR A 144 0.23 -5.09 -1.97
C TYR A 144 -0.86 -5.24 -3.02
N ASN A 145 -2.14 -5.26 -2.59
CA ASN A 145 -3.31 -5.10 -3.45
C ASN A 145 -4.15 -3.90 -3.01
N SER A 146 -5.03 -3.42 -3.88
CA SER A 146 -6.11 -2.50 -3.52
C SER A 146 -7.29 -3.23 -2.90
N VAL A 147 -8.11 -2.52 -2.13
CA VAL A 147 -9.20 -3.12 -1.35
C VAL A 147 -10.43 -2.24 -1.44
N HIS A 148 -11.51 -2.79 -1.98
CA HIS A 148 -12.74 -2.06 -2.22
C HIS A 148 -13.87 -2.55 -1.29
N PRO A 149 -14.82 -1.69 -0.89
CA PRO A 149 -16.05 -2.13 -0.24
C PRO A 149 -16.83 -3.12 -1.11
N LYS A 150 -17.29 -4.21 -0.49
CA LYS A 150 -18.08 -5.26 -1.13
C LYS A 150 -19.40 -4.67 -1.62
N GLY A 151 -19.66 -4.77 -2.92
CA GLY A 151 -20.90 -4.29 -3.56
C GLY A 151 -20.76 -2.98 -4.35
N ILE A 152 -19.59 -2.33 -4.34
CA ILE A 152 -19.30 -1.25 -5.29
C ILE A 152 -18.82 -1.88 -6.60
N VAL A 153 -19.70 -1.89 -7.60
CA VAL A 153 -19.32 -2.13 -8.99
C VAL A 153 -18.64 -0.84 -9.47
N LEU A 154 -17.33 -0.88 -9.69
CA LEU A 154 -16.63 0.21 -10.37
C LEU A 154 -17.13 0.25 -11.81
N TYR A 155 -18.09 1.12 -12.09
CA TYR A 155 -18.48 1.46 -13.45
C TYR A 155 -17.23 1.99 -14.16
N HIS A 156 -16.69 1.19 -15.07
CA HIS A 156 -15.68 1.66 -15.99
C HIS A 156 -16.37 2.67 -16.89
N TYR A 157 -16.00 3.95 -16.79
CA TYR A 157 -16.33 4.90 -17.84
C TYR A 157 -15.49 4.52 -19.06
N GLN A 158 -16.17 4.02 -20.11
CA GLN A 158 -15.61 3.82 -21.44
C GLN A 158 -15.21 5.16 -22.06
#